data_AF-A0A519I5X9-F1
#
_entry.id   AF-A0A519I5X9-F1
#
_cell.length_a   1.000
_cell.length_b   1.000
_cell.length_c   1.000
_cell.angle_alpha   90.00
_cell.angle_beta   90.00
_cell.angle_gamma   90.00
#
_symmetry.space_group_name_H-M   'P 1'
#
loop_
_entity.id
_entity.type
_entity.pdbx_description
1 polymer ?
#
loop_
_entity_poly.entity_id
_entity_poly.type
_entity_poly.pdbx_seq_one_letter_code
_entity_poly.pdbx_strand_id
1 'polypeptide(L)'
;MPSPLPKSSRSKATQLWSKWQPGTPSAEGDNQDSPRGKRKGGVSLKDFDAGAKPYSLGDKAQDKAAVEALATELDTLQDVFYADKRYKLLVVLQGTDTSGKDGTLRGVFGRMSALGVHAVGWKAPSEAERARDYLWRIHQQVPQAGDITVFNRSQYEDVLVPVVNGWITPEQHQQRLAHINDFERMLSETGTVVLK
;
A
#
# COMPACT_ATOMS: atom_id res chain seq x y z
N MET A 1 2.25 -22.42 -8.46
CA MET A 1 1.61 -21.53 -7.48
C MET A 1 2.44 -21.56 -6.21
N PRO A 2 3.15 -20.50 -5.86
CA PRO A 2 3.87 -20.49 -4.58
C PRO A 2 2.83 -20.48 -3.44
N SER A 3 2.97 -21.41 -2.50
CA SER A 3 2.06 -21.59 -1.35
C SER A 3 1.88 -20.28 -0.59
N PRO A 4 0.69 -19.98 -0.03
CA PRO A 4 0.55 -18.89 0.93
C PRO A 4 1.56 -19.09 2.06
N LEU A 5 2.20 -17.99 2.47
CA LEU A 5 3.19 -17.98 3.53
C LEU A 5 2.61 -18.65 4.80
N PRO A 6 3.39 -19.50 5.48
CA PRO A 6 2.92 -20.20 6.67
C PRO A 6 2.55 -19.19 7.77
N LYS A 7 1.37 -19.39 8.38
CA LYS A 7 0.91 -18.63 9.55
C LYS A 7 1.62 -19.10 10.82
N SER A 8 2.94 -18.93 10.93
CA SER A 8 3.67 -19.30 12.17
C SER A 8 4.00 -18.09 13.04
N SER A 9 3.62 -18.21 14.32
CA SER A 9 3.86 -17.32 15.47
C SER A 9 3.58 -15.83 15.28
N ARG A 10 2.33 -15.42 15.57
CA ARG A 10 1.97 -14.01 15.72
C ARG A 10 2.72 -13.41 16.91
N SER A 11 3.69 -12.55 16.64
CA SER A 11 4.45 -11.82 17.64
C SER A 11 3.60 -10.72 18.28
N LYS A 12 4.08 -10.14 19.39
CA LYS A 12 3.53 -8.90 19.98
C LYS A 12 3.32 -7.79 18.92
N ALA A 13 4.17 -7.73 17.91
CA ALA A 13 4.05 -6.79 16.80
C ALA A 13 2.82 -7.05 15.92
N THR A 14 2.46 -8.32 15.65
CA THR A 14 1.24 -8.64 14.90
C THR A 14 -0.03 -8.21 15.65
N GLN A 15 -0.05 -8.36 16.98
CA GLN A 15 -1.17 -7.93 17.82
C GLN A 15 -1.27 -6.40 17.93
N LEU A 16 -0.14 -5.69 17.89
CA LEU A 16 -0.12 -4.24 17.77
C LEU A 16 -0.63 -3.81 16.40
N TRP A 17 -0.15 -4.44 15.33
CA TRP A 17 -0.54 -4.14 13.95
C TRP A 17 -2.01 -4.42 13.68
N SER A 18 -2.61 -5.48 14.24
CA SER A 18 -4.02 -5.79 13.97
C SER A 18 -5.00 -4.67 14.35
N LYS A 19 -4.61 -3.78 15.28
CA LYS A 19 -5.41 -2.60 15.65
C LYS A 19 -5.41 -1.50 14.58
N TRP A 20 -4.43 -1.53 13.68
CA TRP A 20 -4.22 -0.57 12.59
C TRP A 20 -4.64 -1.11 11.23
N GLN A 21 -5.18 -2.33 11.20
CA GLN A 21 -5.72 -2.92 9.98
C GLN A 21 -7.20 -2.54 9.83
N PRO A 22 -7.65 -2.10 8.64
CA PRO A 22 -9.08 -2.01 8.39
C PRO A 22 -9.71 -3.40 8.55
N GLY A 23 -10.89 -3.48 9.16
CA GLY A 23 -11.59 -4.76 9.32
C GLY A 23 -11.78 -5.46 7.97
N THR A 24 -11.73 -6.80 7.94
CA THR A 24 -12.00 -7.57 6.71
C THR A 24 -13.43 -7.31 6.24
N PRO A 25 -13.65 -6.95 4.96
CA PRO A 25 -14.98 -6.95 4.38
C PRO A 25 -15.58 -8.35 4.53
N SER A 26 -16.79 -8.45 5.09
CA SER A 26 -17.50 -9.73 5.23
C SER A 26 -17.76 -10.32 3.84
N ALA A 27 -17.41 -11.60 3.65
CA ALA A 27 -17.53 -12.33 2.38
C ALA A 27 -18.97 -12.73 1.99
N GLU A 28 -19.99 -12.25 2.70
CA GLU A 28 -21.38 -12.53 2.37
C GLU A 28 -21.86 -11.59 1.27
N GLY A 29 -22.27 -12.20 0.15
CA GLY A 29 -22.45 -11.57 -1.14
C GLY A 29 -23.48 -10.44 -1.17
N ASP A 30 -23.19 -9.49 -2.06
CA ASP A 30 -24.15 -8.50 -2.58
C ASP A 30 -25.35 -9.24 -3.19
N ASN A 31 -26.37 -9.50 -2.37
CA ASN A 31 -27.69 -9.85 -2.89
C ASN A 31 -28.34 -8.54 -3.37
N GLN A 32 -28.47 -8.37 -4.69
CA GLN A 32 -28.82 -7.10 -5.35
C GLN A 32 -30.27 -6.60 -5.10
N ASP A 33 -31.03 -7.22 -4.20
CA ASP A 33 -32.47 -6.98 -4.07
C ASP A 33 -32.92 -6.45 -2.70
N SER A 34 -32.03 -5.73 -1.97
CA SER A 34 -32.38 -5.07 -0.71
C SER A 34 -32.37 -3.55 -0.80
N PRO A 35 -33.43 -2.84 -0.33
CA PRO A 35 -33.56 -1.40 -0.46
C PRO A 35 -32.54 -0.68 0.43
N ARG A 36 -31.49 -0.12 -0.19
CA ARG A 36 -30.50 0.87 0.32
C ARG A 36 -30.33 0.91 1.86
N GLY A 37 -30.08 -0.24 2.48
CA GLY A 37 -29.69 -0.38 3.88
C GLY A 37 -28.20 -0.17 4.03
N LYS A 38 -27.79 0.66 5.00
CA LYS A 38 -26.40 1.00 5.33
C LYS A 38 -25.46 -0.22 5.27
N ARG A 39 -24.39 -0.12 4.47
CA ARG A 39 -23.23 -1.03 4.52
C ARG A 39 -22.77 -1.16 5.98
N LYS A 40 -22.92 -2.35 6.55
CA LYS A 40 -22.42 -2.69 7.89
C LYS A 40 -20.95 -3.07 7.71
N GLY A 41 -20.02 -2.18 8.07
CA GLY A 41 -18.57 -2.47 8.05
C GLY A 41 -17.70 -1.53 7.21
N GLY A 42 -17.98 -0.22 7.20
CA GLY A 42 -17.05 0.78 6.66
C GLY A 42 -15.91 1.08 7.65
N VAL A 43 -14.72 1.38 7.14
CA VAL A 43 -13.59 1.87 7.94
C VAL A 43 -13.83 3.35 8.25
N SER A 44 -13.81 3.72 9.52
CA SER A 44 -13.86 5.13 9.96
C SER A 44 -12.44 5.60 10.28
N LEU A 45 -11.96 6.63 9.57
CA LEU A 45 -10.65 7.23 9.85
C LEU A 45 -10.57 7.85 11.25
N LYS A 46 -11.72 8.16 11.88
CA LYS A 46 -11.78 8.70 13.25
C LYS A 46 -11.37 7.68 14.31
N ASP A 47 -11.34 6.40 13.95
CA ASP A 47 -11.02 5.32 14.88
C ASP A 47 -9.49 5.19 15.07
N PHE A 48 -8.71 5.93 14.27
CA PHE A 48 -7.25 5.94 14.31
C PHE A 48 -6.72 7.28 14.84
N ASP A 49 -6.06 7.24 15.99
CA ASP A 49 -5.41 8.42 16.58
C ASP A 49 -4.08 8.74 15.88
N ALA A 50 -4.01 9.88 15.20
CA ALA A 50 -2.81 10.34 14.51
C ALA A 50 -1.63 10.66 15.46
N GLY A 51 -1.89 10.88 16.75
CA GLY A 51 -0.89 11.11 17.78
C GLY A 51 -0.33 9.82 18.41
N ALA A 52 -0.95 8.66 18.13
CA ALA A 52 -0.56 7.42 18.76
C ALA A 52 0.83 6.95 18.29
N LYS A 53 1.61 6.42 19.23
CA LYS A 53 2.97 5.92 18.99
C LYS A 53 3.11 4.46 19.45
N PRO A 54 2.35 3.53 18.85
CA PRO A 54 2.22 2.15 19.34
C PRO A 54 3.54 1.35 19.33
N TYR A 55 4.50 1.78 18.51
CA TYR A 55 5.83 1.15 18.38
C TYR A 55 6.95 1.98 19.01
N SER A 56 6.63 3.10 19.66
CA SER A 56 7.63 3.94 20.32
C SER A 56 8.05 3.34 21.66
N LEU A 57 9.34 3.44 21.95
CA LEU A 57 9.97 3.13 23.23
C LEU A 57 9.87 4.31 24.22
N GLY A 58 9.20 5.40 23.84
CA GLY A 58 9.05 6.60 24.66
C GLY A 58 10.22 7.57 24.56
N ASP A 59 11.30 7.18 23.88
CA ASP A 59 12.47 8.02 23.62
C ASP A 59 12.78 8.11 22.13
N LYS A 60 12.98 9.34 21.65
CA LYS A 60 13.17 9.62 20.22
C LYS A 60 14.50 9.07 19.67
N ALA A 61 15.55 9.02 20.50
CA ALA A 61 16.84 8.49 20.06
C ALA A 61 16.79 6.96 19.98
N GLN A 62 16.17 6.31 20.96
CA GLN A 62 15.91 4.87 20.96
C GLN A 62 15.01 4.45 19.79
N ASP A 63 13.95 5.21 19.50
CA ASP A 63 13.08 4.93 18.36
C ASP A 63 13.82 5.00 17.02
N LYS A 64 14.68 6.01 16.84
CA LYS A 64 15.52 6.13 15.65
C LYS A 64 16.49 4.95 15.53
N ALA A 65 17.12 4.55 16.63
CA ALA A 65 18.01 3.40 16.64
C ALA A 65 17.27 2.09 16.33
N ALA A 66 16.03 1.94 16.80
CA ALA A 66 15.19 0.79 16.49
C ALA A 66 14.80 0.75 15.00
N VAL A 67 14.42 1.88 14.41
CA VAL A 67 14.16 1.97 12.95
C VAL A 67 15.40 1.61 12.15
N GLU A 68 16.57 2.07 12.59
CA GLU A 68 17.84 1.80 11.90
C GLU A 68 18.24 0.31 11.94
N ALA A 69 18.03 -0.33 13.09
CA ALA A 69 18.22 -1.77 13.24
C ALA A 69 17.30 -2.56 12.30
N LEU A 70 16.01 -2.18 12.24
CA LEU A 70 15.04 -2.80 11.34
C LEU A 70 15.39 -2.57 9.86
N ALA A 71 15.83 -1.36 9.48
CA ALA A 71 16.24 -1.07 8.11
C ALA A 71 17.43 -1.94 7.67
N THR A 72 18.36 -2.23 8.59
CA THR A 72 19.51 -3.12 8.35
C THR A 72 19.08 -4.57 8.19
N GLU A 73 18.14 -5.04 9.02
CA GLU A 73 17.57 -6.38 8.89
C GLU A 73 16.82 -6.54 7.57
N LEU A 74 16.01 -5.54 7.20
CA LEU A 74 15.27 -5.54 5.93
C LEU A 74 16.19 -5.52 4.71
N ASP A 75 17.34 -4.85 4.76
CA ASP A 75 18.36 -4.88 3.71
C ASP A 75 18.88 -6.32 3.48
N THR A 76 19.22 -7.02 4.56
CA THR A 76 19.65 -8.44 4.46
C THR A 76 18.54 -9.33 3.88
N LEU A 77 17.29 -9.10 4.26
CA LEU A 77 16.14 -9.82 3.69
C LEU A 77 15.88 -9.45 2.24
N GLN A 78 16.17 -8.20 1.85
CA GLN A 78 16.00 -7.72 0.48
C GLN A 78 16.98 -8.42 -0.47
N ASP A 79 18.21 -8.70 -0.04
CA ASP A 79 19.16 -9.50 -0.82
C ASP A 79 18.64 -10.92 -1.11
N VAL A 80 18.09 -11.57 -0.07
CA VAL A 80 17.45 -12.89 -0.22
C VAL A 80 16.25 -12.81 -1.15
N PHE A 81 15.40 -11.80 -0.97
CA PHE A 81 14.22 -11.57 -1.80
C PHE A 81 14.58 -11.32 -3.28
N TYR A 82 15.65 -10.56 -3.51
CA TYR A 82 16.15 -10.26 -4.85
C TYR A 82 16.66 -11.49 -5.56
N ALA A 83 17.38 -12.37 -4.86
CA ALA A 83 17.85 -13.64 -5.41
C ALA A 83 16.71 -14.66 -5.63
N ASP A 84 15.69 -14.68 -4.77
CA ASP A 84 14.62 -15.67 -4.80
C ASP A 84 13.72 -15.56 -6.05
N LYS A 85 13.45 -14.33 -6.53
CA LYS A 85 12.68 -14.05 -7.77
C LYS A 85 11.30 -14.72 -7.87
N ARG A 86 10.75 -15.37 -6.82
CA ARG A 86 9.40 -15.98 -6.88
C ARG A 86 8.28 -14.97 -6.65
N TYR A 87 8.60 -13.87 -5.98
CA TYR A 87 7.63 -12.85 -5.58
C TYR A 87 8.09 -11.45 -6.03
N LYS A 88 7.15 -10.50 -5.99
CA LYS A 88 7.38 -9.07 -6.24
C LYS A 88 6.77 -8.30 -5.07
N LEU A 89 7.33 -7.18 -4.64
CA LEU A 89 6.77 -6.40 -3.53
C LEU A 89 6.44 -4.99 -3.99
N LEU A 90 5.16 -4.62 -3.93
CA LEU A 90 4.68 -3.28 -4.18
C LEU A 90 4.28 -2.63 -2.85
N VAL A 91 4.95 -1.55 -2.47
CA VAL A 91 4.63 -0.76 -1.28
C VAL A 91 3.98 0.55 -1.72
N VAL A 92 2.76 0.80 -1.29
CA VAL A 92 2.00 2.02 -1.60
C VAL A 92 2.00 2.92 -0.38
N LEU A 93 2.66 4.09 -0.49
CA LEU A 93 2.63 5.13 0.52
C LEU A 93 1.62 6.20 0.10
N GLN A 94 0.49 6.24 0.82
CA GLN A 94 -0.52 7.26 0.67
C GLN A 94 -0.69 8.10 1.93
N GLY A 95 -1.05 9.38 1.75
CA GLY A 95 -1.22 10.33 2.85
C GLY A 95 -1.21 11.78 2.37
N THR A 96 -1.64 12.68 3.22
CA THR A 96 -1.68 14.12 2.92
C THR A 96 -0.29 14.70 2.69
N ASP A 97 -0.21 15.90 2.13
CA ASP A 97 1.05 16.62 2.08
C ASP A 97 1.58 16.84 3.50
N THR A 98 2.91 16.75 3.65
CA THR A 98 3.61 16.77 4.95
C THR A 98 3.36 15.58 5.88
N SER A 99 2.66 14.52 5.44
CA SER A 99 2.38 13.32 6.26
C SER A 99 3.59 12.40 6.53
N GLY A 100 4.78 12.75 6.04
CA GLY A 100 6.02 12.01 6.30
C GLY A 100 6.36 10.88 5.32
N LYS A 101 5.64 10.73 4.20
CA LYS A 101 5.89 9.67 3.17
C LYS A 101 7.37 9.60 2.75
N ASP A 102 7.98 10.74 2.42
CA ASP A 102 9.37 10.79 2.01
C ASP A 102 10.35 10.41 3.14
N GLY A 103 9.98 10.72 4.39
CA GLY A 103 10.74 10.33 5.57
C GLY A 103 10.71 8.83 5.79
N THR A 104 9.54 8.20 5.64
CA THR A 104 9.38 6.75 5.68
C THR A 104 10.19 6.07 4.57
N LEU A 105 10.12 6.60 3.35
CA LEU A 105 10.88 6.06 2.22
C LEU A 105 12.39 6.06 2.53
N ARG A 106 12.93 7.21 2.95
CA ARG A 106 14.36 7.34 3.29
C ARG A 106 14.76 6.49 4.49
N GLY A 107 13.94 6.46 5.54
CA GLY A 107 14.27 5.78 6.79
C GLY A 107 14.19 4.26 6.72
N VAL A 108 13.28 3.71 5.91
CA VAL A 108 13.06 2.25 5.83
C VAL A 108 13.79 1.64 4.63
N PHE A 109 13.68 2.25 3.46
CA PHE A 109 14.18 1.66 2.21
C PHE A 109 15.54 2.23 1.80
N GLY A 110 16.00 3.32 2.43
CA GLY A 110 17.24 4.00 2.04
C GLY A 110 18.52 3.20 2.27
N ARG A 111 18.47 2.11 3.06
CA ARG A 111 19.60 1.20 3.23
C ARG A 111 19.71 0.14 2.14
N MET A 112 18.60 -0.15 1.46
CA MET A 112 18.52 -1.27 0.53
C MET A 112 19.26 -0.97 -0.76
N SER A 113 19.72 -2.04 -1.43
CA SER A 113 20.40 -1.91 -2.72
C SER A 113 19.47 -1.35 -3.80
N ALA A 114 19.94 -0.32 -4.51
CA ALA A 114 19.24 0.25 -5.66
C ALA A 114 19.08 -0.75 -6.83
N LEU A 115 19.75 -1.90 -6.79
CA LEU A 115 19.56 -2.98 -7.78
C LEU A 115 18.23 -3.71 -7.61
N GLY A 116 17.66 -3.72 -6.39
CA GLY A 116 16.42 -4.44 -6.07
C GLY A 116 15.30 -3.57 -5.53
N VAL A 117 15.56 -2.28 -5.28
CA VAL A 117 14.56 -1.35 -4.72
C VAL A 117 14.43 -0.09 -5.55
N HIS A 118 13.20 0.20 -5.97
CA HIS A 118 12.86 1.35 -6.82
C HIS A 118 11.84 2.25 -6.13
N ALA A 119 12.03 3.55 -6.23
CA ALA A 119 11.08 4.54 -5.71
C ALA A 119 10.43 5.30 -6.87
N VAL A 120 9.10 5.36 -6.89
CA VAL A 120 8.34 6.07 -7.92
C VAL A 120 7.45 7.11 -7.25
N GLY A 121 7.75 8.39 -7.51
CA GLY A 121 6.95 9.52 -7.03
C GLY A 121 5.99 9.99 -8.11
N TRP A 122 4.69 10.01 -7.80
CA TRP A 122 3.67 10.43 -8.77
C TRP A 122 3.36 11.92 -8.66
N LYS A 123 3.27 12.56 -9.82
CA LYS A 123 2.75 13.93 -9.97
C LYS A 123 1.42 13.90 -10.73
N ALA A 124 0.86 15.09 -10.95
CA ALA A 124 -0.27 15.25 -11.86
C ALA A 124 0.05 14.61 -13.23
N PRO A 125 -0.91 13.88 -13.83
CA PRO A 125 -0.65 13.21 -15.10
C PRO A 125 -0.46 14.22 -16.23
N SER A 126 0.51 13.95 -17.08
CA SER A 126 0.79 14.64 -18.34
C SER A 126 -0.35 14.45 -19.35
N GLU A 127 -0.37 15.27 -20.40
CA GLU A 127 -1.36 15.12 -21.48
C GLU A 127 -1.31 13.73 -22.13
N ALA A 128 -0.09 13.22 -22.33
CA ALA A 128 0.14 11.87 -22.78
C ALA A 128 -0.54 10.85 -21.85
N GLU A 129 -0.29 10.89 -20.55
CA GLU A 129 -0.90 9.94 -19.61
C GLU A 129 -2.43 10.08 -19.56
N ARG A 130 -2.97 11.31 -19.67
CA ARG A 130 -4.42 11.57 -19.71
C ARG A 130 -5.12 11.06 -20.96
N ALA A 131 -4.37 10.87 -22.06
CA ALA A 131 -4.89 10.28 -23.28
C ALA A 131 -5.02 8.74 -23.22
N ARG A 132 -4.63 8.13 -22.09
CA ARG A 132 -4.81 6.70 -21.78
C ARG A 132 -5.71 6.53 -20.56
N ASP A 133 -6.01 5.30 -20.19
CA ASP A 133 -6.60 5.02 -18.89
C ASP A 133 -5.60 5.35 -17.75
N TYR A 134 -6.14 5.66 -16.57
CA TYR A 134 -5.35 6.12 -15.43
C TYR A 134 -4.46 5.02 -14.81
N LEU A 135 -4.73 3.74 -15.08
CA LEU A 135 -3.89 2.63 -14.61
C LEU A 135 -2.70 2.37 -15.54
N TRP A 136 -2.76 2.79 -16.81
CA TRP A 136 -1.69 2.59 -17.79
C TRP A 136 -0.31 3.04 -17.28
N ARG A 137 -0.22 4.25 -16.72
CA ARG A 137 1.05 4.75 -16.18
C ARG A 137 1.49 3.97 -14.94
N ILE A 138 0.54 3.62 -14.08
CA ILE A 138 0.78 2.90 -12.82
C ILE A 138 1.32 1.49 -13.12
N HIS A 139 0.69 0.80 -14.07
CA HIS A 139 1.05 -0.56 -14.45
C HIS A 139 2.48 -0.65 -15.02
N GLN A 140 2.95 0.36 -15.74
CA GLN A 140 4.32 0.38 -16.26
C GLN A 140 5.40 0.41 -15.16
N GLN A 141 5.03 0.76 -13.93
CA GLN A 141 5.95 0.94 -12.82
C GLN A 141 5.80 -0.13 -11.73
N VAL A 142 5.00 -1.18 -11.97
CA VAL A 142 4.88 -2.28 -11.00
C VAL A 142 6.19 -3.08 -10.91
N PRO A 143 6.51 -3.69 -9.76
CA PRO A 143 7.77 -4.39 -9.58
C PRO A 143 7.89 -5.62 -10.48
N GLN A 144 9.11 -5.86 -10.96
CA GLN A 144 9.50 -7.15 -11.53
C GLN A 144 9.82 -8.17 -10.43
N ALA A 145 10.03 -9.42 -10.82
CA ALA A 145 10.36 -10.50 -9.89
C ALA A 145 11.62 -10.17 -9.04
N GLY A 146 11.51 -10.38 -7.72
CA GLY A 146 12.51 -10.07 -6.70
C GLY A 146 12.75 -8.58 -6.45
N ASP A 147 12.00 -7.69 -7.08
CA ASP A 147 12.14 -6.26 -6.87
C ASP A 147 11.07 -5.75 -5.90
N ILE A 148 11.47 -4.74 -5.13
CA ILE A 148 10.61 -3.92 -4.29
C ILE A 148 10.39 -2.61 -5.03
N THR A 149 9.13 -2.22 -5.24
CA THR A 149 8.82 -0.87 -5.74
C THR A 149 7.98 -0.12 -4.72
N VAL A 150 8.44 1.07 -4.35
CA VAL A 150 7.79 1.97 -3.40
C VAL A 150 7.14 3.11 -4.17
N PHE A 151 5.82 3.12 -4.17
CA PHE A 151 4.99 4.16 -4.74
C PHE A 151 4.76 5.26 -3.70
N ASN A 152 5.29 6.46 -3.94
CA ASN A 152 4.97 7.67 -3.19
C ASN A 152 3.85 8.41 -3.91
N ARG A 153 2.62 8.33 -3.35
CA ARG A 153 1.35 8.42 -4.09
C ARG A 153 1.17 7.24 -5.06
N SER A 154 0.02 7.07 -5.70
CA SER A 154 -0.30 5.84 -6.46
C SER A 154 -1.59 5.96 -7.28
N GLN A 155 -2.12 4.84 -7.80
CA GLN A 155 -3.44 4.76 -8.44
C GLN A 155 -4.59 5.35 -7.59
N TYR A 156 -4.41 5.42 -6.26
CA TYR A 156 -5.41 6.00 -5.37
C TYR A 156 -5.59 7.52 -5.59
N GLU A 157 -4.62 8.24 -6.18
CA GLU A 157 -4.80 9.66 -6.52
C GLU A 157 -6.01 9.88 -7.44
N ASP A 158 -6.29 8.92 -8.34
CA ASP A 158 -7.39 8.96 -9.30
C ASP A 158 -8.79 8.71 -8.70
N VAL A 159 -8.85 8.35 -7.41
CA VAL A 159 -10.09 8.25 -6.63
C VAL A 159 -10.10 9.18 -5.41
N LEU A 160 -9.07 10.01 -5.24
CA LEU A 160 -8.97 11.00 -4.17
C LEU A 160 -9.16 12.42 -4.72
N VAL A 161 -8.19 12.91 -5.50
CA VAL A 161 -8.18 14.30 -5.99
C VAL A 161 -9.36 14.60 -6.92
N PRO A 162 -9.69 13.75 -7.91
CA PRO A 162 -10.84 13.98 -8.78
C PRO A 162 -12.17 14.03 -8.04
N VAL A 163 -12.31 13.27 -6.93
CA VAL A 163 -13.53 13.25 -6.12
C VAL A 163 -13.69 14.56 -5.36
N VAL A 164 -12.63 15.02 -4.69
CA VAL A 164 -12.64 16.28 -3.94
C VAL A 164 -12.91 17.47 -4.86
N ASN A 165 -12.36 17.46 -6.08
CA ASN A 165 -12.55 18.53 -7.05
C ASN A 165 -13.82 18.40 -7.91
N GLY A 166 -14.61 17.34 -7.74
CA GLY A 166 -15.84 17.11 -8.52
C GLY A 166 -15.60 16.82 -10.01
N TRP A 167 -14.43 16.31 -10.37
CA TRP A 167 -14.05 16.01 -11.77
C TRP A 167 -14.64 14.69 -12.29
N ILE A 168 -15.11 13.83 -11.38
CA ILE A 168 -15.74 12.56 -11.72
C ILE A 168 -17.06 12.40 -10.98
N THR A 169 -18.01 11.71 -11.58
CA THR A 169 -19.30 11.40 -10.96
C THR A 169 -19.16 10.30 -9.90
N PRO A 170 -20.14 10.14 -8.97
CA PRO A 170 -20.16 9.03 -8.03
C PRO A 170 -20.07 7.64 -8.71
N GLU A 171 -20.72 7.49 -9.86
CA GLU A 171 -20.71 6.25 -10.65
C GLU A 171 -19.33 5.97 -11.22
N GLN A 172 -18.67 6.99 -11.78
CA GLN A 172 -17.29 6.89 -12.26
C GLN A 172 -16.33 6.59 -11.12
N HIS A 173 -16.53 7.19 -9.94
CA HIS A 173 -15.72 6.90 -8.76
C HIS A 173 -15.85 5.43 -8.32
N GLN A 174 -17.07 4.88 -8.23
CA GLN A 174 -17.28 3.46 -7.93
C GLN A 174 -16.65 2.55 -8.99
N GLN A 175 -16.80 2.91 -10.27
CA GLN A 175 -16.16 2.18 -11.36
C GLN A 175 -14.63 2.17 -11.22
N ARG A 176 -14.02 3.32 -10.90
CA ARG A 176 -12.57 3.39 -10.70
C ARG A 176 -12.07 2.54 -9.54
N LEU A 177 -12.83 2.50 -8.43
CA LEU A 177 -12.53 1.62 -7.30
C LEU A 177 -12.61 0.14 -7.70
N ALA A 178 -13.60 -0.26 -8.50
CA ALA A 178 -13.71 -1.62 -9.02
C ALA A 178 -12.49 -2.00 -9.89
N HIS A 179 -12.09 -1.12 -10.81
CA HIS A 179 -10.90 -1.33 -11.64
C HIS A 179 -9.61 -1.45 -10.80
N ILE A 180 -9.45 -0.65 -9.74
CA ILE A 180 -8.30 -0.75 -8.83
C ILE A 180 -8.28 -2.12 -8.13
N ASN A 181 -9.43 -2.60 -7.66
CA ASN A 181 -9.53 -3.92 -7.05
C ASN A 181 -9.16 -5.03 -8.04
N ASP A 182 -9.65 -4.96 -9.28
CA ASP A 182 -9.34 -5.93 -10.32
C ASP A 182 -7.85 -5.90 -10.70
N PHE A 183 -7.26 -4.70 -10.77
CA PHE A 183 -5.84 -4.51 -11.02
C PHE A 183 -4.97 -5.11 -9.91
N GLU A 184 -5.24 -4.78 -8.63
CA GLU A 184 -4.50 -5.32 -7.49
C GLU A 184 -4.69 -6.83 -7.34
N ARG A 185 -5.88 -7.37 -7.69
CA ARG A 185 -6.12 -8.81 -7.77
C ARG A 185 -5.22 -9.47 -8.80
N MET A 186 -5.17 -8.95 -10.03
CA MET A 186 -4.30 -9.47 -11.09
C MET A 186 -2.82 -9.45 -10.68
N LEU A 187 -2.37 -8.36 -10.04
CA LEU A 187 -1.00 -8.29 -9.52
C LEU A 187 -0.75 -9.37 -8.46
N SER A 188 -1.70 -9.58 -7.55
CA SER A 188 -1.58 -10.58 -6.48
C SER A 188 -1.56 -12.01 -7.03
N GLU A 189 -2.42 -12.32 -7.99
CA GLU A 189 -2.48 -13.61 -8.68
C GLU A 189 -1.19 -13.93 -9.45
N THR A 190 -0.45 -12.89 -9.86
CA THR A 190 0.83 -13.00 -10.57
C THR A 190 2.06 -12.84 -9.68
N GLY A 191 1.89 -13.01 -8.36
CA GLY A 191 2.97 -13.10 -7.38
C GLY A 191 3.43 -11.77 -6.76
N THR A 192 2.70 -10.68 -7.00
CA THR A 192 2.97 -9.39 -6.33
C THR A 192 2.30 -9.34 -4.96
N VAL A 193 3.09 -9.18 -3.91
CA VAL A 193 2.61 -8.79 -2.59
C VAL A 193 2.38 -7.29 -2.59
N VAL A 194 1.14 -6.85 -2.35
CA VAL A 194 0.78 -5.43 -2.27
C VAL A 194 0.61 -5.04 -0.80
N LEU A 195 1.43 -4.09 -0.34
CA LEU A 195 1.35 -3.46 0.97
C LEU A 195 0.86 -2.02 0.80
N LYS A 196 -0.25 -1.65 1.45
CA LYS A 196 -0.88 -0.33 1.33
C LYS A 196 -1.33 0.21 2.68
#